data_AF-A0A7X7GE71-F1
#
_entry.id   AF-A0A7X7GE71-F1
#
_cell.length_a   1.000
_cell.length_b   1.000
_cell.length_c   1.000
_cell.angle_alpha   90.00
_cell.angle_beta   90.00
_cell.angle_gamma   90.00
#
_symmetry.space_group_name_H-M   'P 1'
#
loop_
_entity.id
_entity.type
_entity.pdbx_description
1 polymer ?
#
loop_
_entity_poly.entity_id
_entity_poly.type
_entity_poly.pdbx_seq_one_letter_code
_entity_poly.pdbx_strand_id
1 'polypeptide(L)'
;TTRPQAAMPWDNPERKALRFDESGGGYTSYLRHAQGILRALSPACRRYGIQLDDLPMLLGRREATPAKLVDEYYWATVTRKVAIPDETTLHTWFAGLLERKTALHSAHRR
;
A
#
# COMPACT_ATOMS: atom_id res chain seq x y z
N THR A 1 -10.31 -3.76 -23.38
CA THR A 1 -8.98 -4.39 -23.17
C THR A 1 -8.55 -4.17 -21.74
N THR A 2 -8.22 -5.24 -21.01
CA THR A 2 -7.75 -5.16 -19.61
C THR A 2 -6.33 -4.58 -19.59
N ARG A 3 -6.10 -3.51 -18.80
CA ARG A 3 -4.75 -2.97 -18.59
C ARG A 3 -3.97 -3.99 -17.75
N PRO A 4 -2.86 -4.59 -18.24
CA PRO A 4 -2.14 -5.64 -17.51
C PRO A 4 -1.65 -5.22 -16.12
N GLN A 5 -1.40 -3.92 -15.92
CA GLN A 5 -0.98 -3.32 -14.66
C GLN A 5 -2.15 -2.98 -13.71
N ALA A 6 -3.40 -3.09 -14.17
CA ALA A 6 -4.57 -2.79 -13.35
C ALA A 6 -5.02 -3.97 -12.48
N ALA A 7 -4.58 -5.18 -12.80
CA ALA A 7 -4.77 -6.34 -11.94
C ALA A 7 -3.64 -6.35 -10.89
N MET A 8 -4.00 -6.36 -9.60
CA MET A 8 -3.02 -6.65 -8.57
C MET A 8 -2.50 -8.08 -8.83
N PRO A 9 -1.18 -8.28 -8.95
CA PRO A 9 -0.65 -9.63 -9.03
C PRO A 9 -1.04 -10.34 -7.73
N TRP A 10 -1.26 -11.65 -7.82
CA TRP A 10 -1.68 -12.43 -6.68
C TRP A 10 -0.94 -13.76 -6.70
N ASP A 11 0.16 -13.81 -5.95
CA ASP A 11 1.05 -14.97 -5.94
C ASP A 11 0.51 -16.11 -5.05
N ASN A 12 1.03 -17.33 -5.28
CA ASN A 12 0.61 -18.52 -4.53
C ASN A 12 0.85 -18.40 -3.01
N PRO A 13 1.98 -17.83 -2.53
CA PRO A 13 2.19 -17.59 -1.10
C PRO A 13 1.14 -16.68 -0.46
N GLU A 14 0.83 -15.53 -1.08
CA GLU A 14 -0.15 -14.57 -0.57
C GLU A 14 -1.55 -15.17 -0.51
N ARG A 15 -1.97 -15.87 -1.57
CA ARG A 15 -3.24 -16.60 -1.60
C ARG A 15 -3.40 -17.55 -0.43
N LYS A 16 -2.39 -18.39 -0.20
CA LYS A 16 -2.41 -19.40 0.87
C LYS A 16 -2.43 -18.75 2.25
N ALA A 17 -1.63 -17.71 2.46
CA ALA A 17 -1.58 -17.00 3.74
C ALA A 17 -2.91 -16.31 4.07
N LEU A 18 -3.57 -15.74 3.06
CA LEU A 18 -4.88 -15.08 3.21
C LEU A 18 -6.08 -16.05 3.12
N ARG A 19 -5.81 -17.35 2.91
CA ARG A 19 -6.81 -18.44 2.87
C ARG A 19 -7.91 -18.27 1.81
N PHE A 20 -7.53 -17.72 0.67
CA PHE A 20 -8.38 -17.61 -0.50
C PHE A 20 -8.16 -18.80 -1.45
N ASP A 21 -9.17 -19.18 -2.22
CA ASP A 21 -9.09 -20.28 -3.19
C ASP A 21 -8.49 -19.85 -4.54
N GLU A 22 -8.18 -20.81 -5.42
CA GLU A 22 -7.59 -20.56 -6.76
C GLU A 22 -8.60 -20.11 -7.82
N SER A 23 -9.85 -19.86 -7.45
CA SER A 23 -10.90 -19.49 -8.39
C SER A 23 -10.95 -17.99 -8.64
N GLY A 24 -11.71 -17.58 -9.67
CA GLY A 24 -12.08 -16.17 -9.86
C GLY A 24 -12.83 -15.57 -8.65
N GLY A 25 -13.55 -16.41 -7.87
CA GLY A 25 -14.17 -16.00 -6.62
C GLY A 25 -13.15 -15.68 -5.53
N GLY A 26 -12.08 -16.46 -5.43
CA GLY A 26 -10.93 -16.20 -4.57
C GLY A 26 -10.24 -14.88 -4.93
N TYR A 27 -9.99 -14.65 -6.21
CA TYR A 27 -9.39 -13.39 -6.66
C TYR A 27 -10.30 -12.17 -6.38
N THR A 28 -11.61 -12.32 -6.58
CA THR A 28 -12.58 -11.27 -6.21
C THR A 28 -12.55 -10.97 -4.72
N SER A 29 -12.39 -11.99 -3.88
CA SER A 29 -12.27 -11.83 -2.42
C SER A 29 -10.99 -11.11 -2.04
N TYR A 30 -9.86 -11.41 -2.70
CA TYR A 30 -8.61 -10.67 -2.54
C TYR A 30 -8.74 -9.19 -2.92
N LEU A 31 -9.38 -8.88 -4.06
CA LEU A 31 -9.61 -7.49 -4.46
C LEU A 31 -10.49 -6.73 -3.46
N ARG A 32 -11.56 -7.36 -2.94
CA ARG A 32 -12.41 -6.76 -1.90
C ARG A 32 -11.65 -6.53 -0.59
N HIS A 33 -10.75 -7.45 -0.23
CA HIS A 33 -9.87 -7.33 0.93
C HIS A 33 -8.93 -6.14 0.80
N ALA A 34 -8.20 -6.03 -0.33
CA ALA A 34 -7.36 -4.89 -0.62
C ALA A 34 -8.15 -3.57 -0.62
N GLN A 35 -9.35 -3.56 -1.22
CA GLN A 35 -10.24 -2.39 -1.19
C GLN A 35 -10.67 -2.02 0.25
N GLY A 36 -10.87 -3.00 1.13
CA GLY A 36 -11.12 -2.80 2.55
C GLY A 36 -9.97 -2.07 3.25
N ILE A 37 -8.73 -2.52 3.02
CA ILE A 37 -7.52 -1.88 3.55
C ILE A 37 -7.42 -0.43 3.07
N LEU A 38 -7.58 -0.18 1.77
CA LEU A 38 -7.50 1.16 1.20
C LEU A 38 -8.58 2.10 1.77
N ARG A 39 -9.81 1.59 1.96
CA ARG A 39 -10.90 2.34 2.61
C ARG A 39 -10.57 2.69 4.06
N ALA A 40 -9.90 1.80 4.80
CA ALA A 40 -9.49 2.07 6.18
C ALA A 40 -8.28 3.02 6.25
N LEU A 41 -7.35 2.94 5.30
CA LEU A 41 -6.19 3.83 5.23
C LEU A 41 -6.56 5.27 4.87
N SER A 42 -7.53 5.48 3.98
CA SER A 42 -7.90 6.84 3.55
C SER A 42 -8.21 7.81 4.71
N PRO A 43 -9.10 7.51 5.67
CA PRO A 43 -9.34 8.41 6.80
C PRO A 43 -8.12 8.53 7.71
N ALA A 44 -7.29 7.48 7.86
CA ALA A 44 -6.06 7.55 8.64
C ALA A 44 -5.06 8.54 8.01
N CYS A 45 -4.83 8.49 6.70
CA CYS A 45 -3.98 9.44 5.98
C CYS A 45 -4.50 10.88 6.10
N ARG A 46 -5.83 11.07 5.99
CA ARG A 46 -6.45 12.39 6.08
C ARG A 46 -6.24 13.07 7.43
N ARG A 47 -6.14 12.33 8.54
CA ARG A 47 -5.80 12.89 9.87
C ARG A 47 -4.46 13.61 9.88
N TYR A 48 -3.56 13.25 8.98
CA TYR A 48 -2.25 13.88 8.80
C TYR A 48 -2.20 14.75 7.54
N GLY A 49 -3.37 15.06 6.95
CA GLY A 49 -3.53 15.86 5.74
C GLY A 49 -2.90 15.23 4.49
N ILE A 50 -2.78 13.91 4.42
CA ILE A 50 -2.27 13.17 3.26
C ILE A 50 -3.47 12.58 2.52
N GLN A 51 -3.56 12.75 1.19
CA GLN A 51 -4.51 11.95 0.41
C GLN A 51 -3.92 10.57 0.15
N LEU A 52 -4.78 9.56 0.09
CA LEU A 52 -4.33 8.17 -0.13
C LEU A 52 -3.51 8.05 -1.43
N ASP A 53 -3.91 8.78 -2.46
CA ASP A 53 -3.27 8.77 -3.78
C ASP A 53 -1.89 9.47 -3.79
N ASP A 54 -1.57 10.25 -2.76
CA ASP A 54 -0.25 10.89 -2.60
C ASP A 54 0.79 9.94 -2.02
N LEU A 55 0.36 8.83 -1.37
CA LEU A 55 1.27 7.91 -0.67
C LEU A 55 2.40 7.37 -1.57
N PRO A 56 2.15 6.89 -2.79
CA PRO A 56 3.21 6.42 -3.67
C PRO A 56 4.29 7.49 -3.90
N MET A 57 3.89 8.73 -4.16
CA MET A 57 4.83 9.84 -4.34
C MET A 57 5.63 10.13 -3.07
N LEU A 58 4.98 10.19 -1.89
CA LEU A 58 5.65 10.43 -0.60
C LEU A 58 6.67 9.34 -0.23
N LEU A 59 6.43 8.11 -0.69
CA LEU A 59 7.32 6.97 -0.56
C LEU A 59 8.38 6.89 -1.67
N GLY A 60 8.43 7.85 -2.61
CA GLY A 60 9.38 7.84 -3.72
C GLY A 60 9.06 6.81 -4.82
N ARG A 61 7.81 6.35 -4.90
CA ARG A 61 7.30 5.30 -5.80
C ARG A 61 6.25 5.88 -6.75
N ARG A 62 6.60 6.91 -7.53
CA ARG A 62 5.64 7.69 -8.35
C ARG A 62 4.79 6.87 -9.34
N GLU A 63 5.33 5.77 -9.84
CA GLU A 63 4.63 4.87 -10.78
C GLU A 63 3.69 3.87 -10.09
N ALA A 64 3.73 3.77 -8.76
CA ALA A 64 2.91 2.84 -8.01
C ALA A 64 1.53 3.43 -7.71
N THR A 65 0.55 2.56 -7.54
CA THR A 65 -0.78 2.89 -7.01
C THR A 65 -0.86 2.51 -5.52
N PRO A 66 -1.79 3.08 -4.73
CA PRO A 66 -2.01 2.62 -3.36
C PRO A 66 -2.30 1.12 -3.25
N ALA A 67 -3.04 0.56 -4.22
CA ALA A 67 -3.30 -0.87 -4.31
C ALA A 67 -1.99 -1.68 -4.50
N LYS A 68 -1.07 -1.19 -5.33
CA LYS A 68 0.24 -1.80 -5.53
C LYS A 68 1.08 -1.80 -4.25
N LEU A 69 0.98 -0.77 -3.41
CA LEU A 69 1.68 -0.74 -2.11
C LEU A 69 1.15 -1.83 -1.15
N VAL A 70 -0.16 -2.12 -1.17
CA VAL A 70 -0.76 -3.20 -0.37
C VAL A 70 -0.26 -4.57 -0.85
N ASP A 71 -0.24 -4.77 -2.17
CA ASP A 71 0.34 -5.97 -2.79
C ASP A 71 1.81 -6.15 -2.39
N GLU A 72 2.64 -5.11 -2.54
CA GLU A 72 4.06 -5.16 -2.18
C GLU A 72 4.29 -5.43 -0.68
N TYR A 73 3.42 -4.93 0.19
CA TYR A 73 3.45 -5.24 1.62
C TYR A 73 3.23 -6.74 1.86
N TYR A 74 2.24 -7.34 1.20
CA TYR A 74 2.01 -8.77 1.32
C TYR A 74 3.14 -9.58 0.71
N TRP A 75 3.66 -9.20 -0.45
CA TRP A 75 4.82 -9.88 -1.03
C TRP A 75 6.04 -9.82 -0.09
N ALA A 76 6.32 -8.66 0.51
CA ALA A 76 7.44 -8.53 1.45
C ALA A 76 7.26 -9.39 2.70
N THR A 77 6.08 -9.33 3.34
CA THR A 77 5.85 -9.98 4.64
C THR A 77 5.48 -11.46 4.52
N VAL A 78 4.70 -11.83 3.51
CA VAL A 78 4.23 -13.20 3.28
C VAL A 78 5.22 -13.98 2.43
N THR A 79 5.62 -13.45 1.28
CA THR A 79 6.48 -14.19 0.33
C THR A 79 7.94 -14.13 0.76
N ARG A 80 8.45 -12.94 1.12
CA ARG A 80 9.85 -12.76 1.53
C ARG A 80 10.11 -12.89 3.03
N LYS A 81 9.07 -13.06 3.84
CA LYS A 81 9.18 -13.17 5.30
C LYS A 81 9.94 -12.00 5.95
N VAL A 82 9.84 -10.81 5.35
CA VAL A 82 10.39 -9.59 5.93
C VAL A 82 9.64 -9.31 7.22
N ALA A 83 10.37 -9.23 8.33
CA ALA A 83 9.80 -8.87 9.62
C ALA A 83 9.25 -7.45 9.57
N ILE A 84 8.08 -7.26 10.18
CA ILE A 84 7.53 -5.92 10.39
C ILE A 84 8.44 -5.23 11.42
N PRO A 85 8.93 -4.01 11.14
CA PRO A 85 9.73 -3.27 12.10
C PRO A 85 8.96 -3.04 13.41
N ASP A 86 9.71 -2.87 14.50
CA ASP A 86 9.10 -2.48 15.78
C ASP A 86 8.43 -1.10 15.72
N GLU A 87 7.61 -0.83 16.73
CA GLU A 87 6.82 0.40 16.80
C GLU A 87 7.69 1.67 16.75
N THR A 88 8.84 1.66 17.42
CA THR A 88 9.79 2.79 17.44
C THR A 88 10.30 3.10 16.03
N THR A 89 10.65 2.06 15.27
CA THR A 89 11.12 2.18 13.90
C THR A 89 10.00 2.70 13.00
N LEU A 90 8.77 2.18 13.15
CA LEU A 90 7.61 2.63 12.39
C LEU A 90 7.28 4.12 12.66
N HIS A 91 7.32 4.56 13.92
CA HIS A 91 7.13 5.98 14.27
C HIS A 91 8.20 6.87 13.63
N THR A 92 9.46 6.44 13.67
CA THR A 92 10.56 7.17 13.05
C THR A 92 10.36 7.32 11.54
N TRP A 93 9.98 6.24 10.86
CA TRP A 93 9.70 6.27 9.41
C TRP A 93 8.51 7.16 9.08
N PHE A 94 7.46 7.10 9.90
CA PHE A 94 6.28 7.92 9.72
C PHE A 94 6.58 9.41 9.92
N ALA A 95 7.36 9.78 10.93
CA ALA A 95 7.82 11.16 11.14
C ALA A 95 8.58 11.69 9.91
N GLY A 96 9.54 10.91 9.39
CA GLY A 96 10.28 11.28 8.18
C GLY A 96 9.38 11.42 6.93
N LEU A 97 8.29 10.65 6.85
CA LEU A 97 7.30 10.79 5.79
C LEU A 97 6.52 12.12 5.88
N LEU A 98 6.18 12.56 7.10
CA LEU A 98 5.52 13.86 7.33
C LEU A 98 6.44 15.04 7.00
N GLU A 99 7.74 14.92 7.27
CA GLU A 99 8.74 15.93 6.88
C GLU A 99 8.81 16.08 5.35
N ARG A 100 8.89 14.96 4.62
CA ARG A 100 8.89 14.96 3.14
C ARG A 100 7.63 15.59 2.57
N LYS A 101 6.47 15.29 3.15
CA LYS A 101 5.20 15.90 2.75
C LYS A 101 5.26 17.43 2.88
N THR A 102 5.78 17.92 4.00
CA THR A 102 5.93 19.36 4.27
C THR A 102 6.89 20.03 3.27
N ALA A 103 7.99 19.37 2.95
CA ALA A 103 8.94 19.85 1.95
C ALA A 103 8.31 19.92 0.55
N LEU A 104 7.53 18.92 0.15
CA LEU A 104 6.87 18.85 -1.16
C LEU A 104 5.87 20.01 -1.37
N HIS A 105 5.08 20.34 -0.34
CA HIS A 105 4.15 21.48 -0.36
C HIS A 105 4.85 22.86 -0.33
N SER A 106 6.11 22.91 0.10
CA SER A 106 6.90 24.14 0.13
C SER A 106 7.60 24.41 -1.22
N ALA A 107 7.84 23.35 -2.00
CA ALA A 107 8.43 23.44 -3.34
C ALA A 107 7.41 23.86 -4.42
N HIS A 108 6.12 23.55 -4.25
CA HIS A 108 5.04 23.92 -5.20
C HIS A 108 4.48 25.34 -5.01
N ARG A 109 4.98 26.12 -4.04
CA ARG A 109 4.57 27.51 -3.76
C ARG A 109 5.58 28.56 -4.21
N ARG A 110 6.57 28.17 -5.01
CA ARG A 110 7.58 29.07 -5.61
C ARG A 110 7.47 29.07 -7.12
#